data_AF-A0A8T3YQH8-F1
#
_entry.id   AF-A0A8T3YQH8-F1
#
_cell.length_a   1.000
_cell.length_b   1.000
_cell.length_c   1.000
_cell.angle_alpha   90.00
_cell.angle_beta   90.00
_cell.angle_gamma   90.00
#
_symmetry.space_group_name_H-M   'P 1'
#
loop_
_entity.id
_entity.type
_entity.pdbx_description
1 polymer ?
#
loop_
_entity_poly.entity_id
_entity_poly.type
_entity_poly.pdbx_seq_one_letter_code
_entity_poly.pdbx_strand_id
1 'polypeptide(L)'
;MRLFHLLQEIKAERSQVEHELRDYHEFWYSAEKKGYSGTALFTKKEPLSVTQGIGLPEHDTEGRVLTAEFPKHYLVNVYTPNSQRGLTRLDYRIKWNKLFLEHLKKLEKQKPVIFCGDLNVAHKENRTNAGFTDQEREGFSRIIDTFRHFNNQPNNYTWWSLIIAL
;
A
#
# COMPACT_ATOMS: atom_id res chain seq x y z
N MET A 1 1.86 -22.78 2.49
CA MET A 1 2.72 -22.10 1.50
C MET A 1 2.12 -20.72 1.21
N ARG A 2 2.89 -19.62 1.28
CA ARG A 2 2.38 -18.27 0.98
C ARG A 2 2.24 -18.08 -0.54
N LEU A 3 1.07 -17.62 -0.99
CA LEU A 3 0.74 -17.49 -2.41
C LEU A 3 1.27 -16.20 -3.04
N PHE A 4 1.37 -15.13 -2.24
CA PHE A 4 1.72 -13.79 -2.68
C PHE A 4 2.70 -13.14 -1.70
N HIS A 5 3.65 -12.35 -2.22
CA HIS A 5 4.47 -11.42 -1.45
C HIS A 5 4.31 -10.02 -2.03
N LEU A 6 3.90 -9.06 -1.19
CA LEU A 6 3.68 -7.68 -1.58
C LEU A 6 4.71 -6.82 -0.86
N LEU A 7 5.58 -6.16 -1.62
CA LEU A 7 6.62 -5.29 -1.09
C LEU A 7 6.28 -3.83 -1.36
N GLN A 8 6.61 -2.97 -0.40
CA GLN A 8 6.52 -1.51 -0.47
C GLN A 8 7.90 -0.92 -0.14
N GLU A 9 8.15 0.32 -0.56
CA GLU A 9 9.45 0.97 -0.39
C GLU A 9 10.63 0.18 -0.98
N ILE A 10 10.41 -0.48 -2.12
CA ILE A 10 11.47 -1.24 -2.81
C ILE A 10 12.66 -0.35 -3.19
N LYS A 11 12.42 0.96 -3.43
CA LYS A 11 13.42 1.99 -3.73
C LYS A 11 14.42 1.61 -4.83
N ALA A 12 14.01 0.69 -5.69
CA ALA A 12 14.84 0.08 -6.73
C ALA A 12 14.01 -0.14 -7.99
N GLU A 13 14.70 -0.13 -9.13
CA GLU A 13 14.22 -0.63 -10.41
C GLU A 13 14.47 -2.14 -10.50
N ARG A 14 13.65 -2.86 -11.28
CA ARG A 14 13.85 -4.31 -11.48
C ARG A 14 15.26 -4.64 -11.99
N SER A 15 15.81 -3.78 -12.85
CA SER A 15 17.16 -3.91 -13.42
C SER A 15 18.28 -3.87 -12.39
N GLN A 16 18.03 -3.36 -11.18
CA GLN A 16 19.02 -3.24 -10.11
C GLN A 16 19.04 -4.45 -9.17
N VAL A 17 18.15 -5.43 -9.39
CA VAL A 17 18.02 -6.63 -8.55
C VAL A 17 18.50 -7.84 -9.35
N GLU A 18 19.61 -8.42 -8.92
CA GLU A 18 20.26 -9.55 -9.60
C GLU A 18 19.56 -10.90 -9.32
N HIS A 19 18.77 -10.97 -8.25
CA HIS A 19 18.12 -12.21 -7.82
C HIS A 19 16.69 -12.31 -8.33
N GLU A 20 16.38 -13.47 -8.93
CA GLU A 20 15.03 -13.87 -9.29
C GLU A 20 14.48 -14.88 -8.29
N LEU A 21 13.26 -14.66 -7.84
CA LEU A 21 12.56 -15.65 -7.04
C LEU A 21 11.99 -16.72 -7.97
N ARG A 22 12.70 -17.86 -8.05
CA ARG A 22 12.23 -19.03 -8.80
C ARG A 22 10.81 -19.40 -8.38
N ASP A 23 9.99 -19.78 -9.36
CA ASP A 23 8.56 -20.13 -9.22
C ASP A 23 7.62 -18.97 -8.85
N TYR A 24 8.06 -17.72 -9.02
CA TYR A 24 7.20 -16.53 -8.86
C TYR A 24 7.17 -15.71 -10.15
N HIS A 25 5.99 -15.21 -10.50
CA HIS A 25 5.83 -14.11 -11.43
C HIS A 25 6.06 -12.80 -10.67
N GLU A 26 6.90 -11.93 -11.22
CA GLU A 26 7.32 -10.69 -10.60
C GLU A 26 6.76 -9.48 -11.34
N PHE A 27 6.17 -8.55 -10.60
CA PHE A 27 5.66 -7.30 -11.15
C PHE A 27 6.20 -6.14 -10.32
N TRP A 28 6.80 -5.17 -11.00
CA TRP A 28 7.52 -4.07 -10.37
C TRP A 28 6.92 -2.74 -10.80
N TYR A 29 6.82 -1.81 -9.86
CA TYR A 29 6.42 -0.44 -10.13
C TYR A 29 7.27 0.51 -9.30
N SER A 30 8.38 0.90 -9.89
CA SER A 30 9.36 1.82 -9.30
C SER A 30 8.90 3.25 -9.45
N ALA A 31 9.26 4.12 -8.50
CA ALA A 31 9.03 5.55 -8.65
C ALA A 31 9.98 6.14 -9.70
N GLU A 32 9.55 7.20 -10.38
CA GLU A 32 10.40 7.97 -11.28
C GLU A 32 11.58 8.61 -10.54
N LYS A 33 11.36 9.03 -9.28
CA LYS A 33 12.43 9.48 -8.39
C LYS A 33 13.23 8.28 -7.90
N LYS A 34 14.49 8.18 -8.34
CA LYS A 34 15.43 7.13 -7.91
C LYS A 34 15.58 7.08 -6.38
N GLY A 35 15.60 5.86 -5.83
CA GLY A 35 15.76 5.62 -4.39
C GLY A 35 14.54 5.99 -3.54
N TYR A 36 13.38 6.23 -4.15
CA TYR A 36 12.16 6.63 -3.45
C TYR A 36 11.01 5.64 -3.71
N SER A 37 10.19 5.38 -2.69
CA SER A 37 8.91 4.65 -2.81
C SER A 37 9.05 3.32 -3.59
N GLY A 38 8.07 3.01 -4.43
CA GLY A 38 7.99 1.83 -5.27
C GLY A 38 7.28 0.65 -4.60
N THR A 39 6.68 -0.20 -5.42
CA THR A 39 6.01 -1.43 -5.01
C THR A 39 6.43 -2.60 -5.90
N ALA A 40 6.41 -3.81 -5.34
CA ALA A 40 6.58 -5.04 -6.10
C ALA A 40 5.60 -6.12 -5.63
N LEU A 41 5.17 -6.97 -6.55
CA LEU A 41 4.34 -8.13 -6.30
C LEU A 41 5.05 -9.37 -6.83
N PHE A 42 5.17 -10.38 -5.98
CA PHE A 42 5.61 -11.72 -6.33
C PHE A 42 4.45 -12.68 -6.11
N THR A 43 4.05 -13.42 -7.13
CA THR A 43 2.94 -14.37 -7.05
C THR A 43 3.28 -15.72 -7.68
N LYS A 44 2.89 -16.83 -7.05
CA LYS A 44 3.03 -18.17 -7.64
C LYS A 44 2.04 -18.46 -8.76
N LYS A 45 0.94 -17.71 -8.82
CA LYS A 45 -0.08 -17.82 -9.86
C LYS A 45 0.00 -16.60 -10.73
N GLU A 46 0.04 -16.80 -12.04
CA GLU A 46 -0.03 -15.69 -12.99
C GLU A 46 -1.40 -14.99 -12.87
N PRO A 47 -1.41 -13.66 -12.68
CA PRO A 47 -2.65 -12.88 -12.76
C PRO A 47 -3.11 -12.75 -14.21
N LEU A 48 -4.40 -12.49 -14.41
CA LEU A 48 -4.98 -12.19 -15.73
C LEU A 48 -4.44 -10.88 -16.30
N SER A 49 -4.20 -9.91 -15.42
CA SER A 49 -3.64 -8.60 -15.78
C SER A 49 -2.97 -7.99 -14.55
N VAL A 50 -2.00 -7.10 -14.78
CA VAL A 50 -1.43 -6.25 -13.74
C VAL A 50 -1.41 -4.82 -14.24
N THR A 51 -1.95 -3.89 -13.45
CA THR A 51 -1.95 -2.47 -13.74
C THR A 51 -1.15 -1.70 -12.71
N GLN A 52 -0.41 -0.70 -13.19
CA GLN A 52 0.35 0.24 -12.38
C GLN A 52 -0.47 1.51 -12.18
N GLY A 53 -0.45 2.01 -10.95
CA GLY A 53 -1.12 3.26 -10.59
C GLY A 53 -2.63 3.12 -10.39
N ILE A 54 -3.28 4.28 -10.27
CA ILE A 54 -4.73 4.42 -10.13
C ILE A 54 -5.38 5.11 -11.34
N GLY A 55 -4.61 5.38 -12.39
CA GLY A 55 -5.07 6.02 -13.62
C GLY A 55 -5.10 7.54 -13.53
N LEU A 56 -4.30 8.13 -12.64
CA LEU A 56 -4.17 9.57 -12.43
C LEU A 56 -2.69 9.95 -12.53
N PRO A 57 -2.24 10.53 -13.65
CA PRO A 57 -0.82 10.79 -13.91
C PRO A 57 -0.10 11.53 -12.78
N GLU A 58 -0.77 12.46 -12.08
CA GLU A 58 -0.17 13.21 -10.98
C GLU A 58 0.08 12.37 -9.71
N HIS A 59 -0.51 11.18 -9.63
CA HIS A 59 -0.40 10.24 -8.52
C HIS A 59 0.38 8.96 -8.90
N ASP A 60 0.63 8.76 -10.20
CA ASP A 60 1.18 7.55 -10.79
C ASP A 60 2.69 7.68 -11.15
N THR A 61 3.39 8.64 -10.55
CA THR A 61 4.85 8.80 -10.69
C THR A 61 5.64 8.19 -9.53
N GLU A 62 4.96 7.90 -8.41
CA GLU A 62 5.59 7.49 -7.16
C GLU A 62 5.62 5.95 -6.96
N GLY A 63 5.14 5.15 -7.93
CA GLY A 63 5.22 3.68 -7.85
C GLY A 63 4.35 3.05 -6.75
N ARG A 64 3.24 3.71 -6.37
CA ARG A 64 2.53 3.45 -5.11
C ARG A 64 1.49 2.34 -5.15
N VAL A 65 0.97 1.98 -6.32
CA VAL A 65 -0.14 1.03 -6.44
C VAL A 65 0.12 0.04 -7.56
N LEU A 66 0.07 -1.25 -7.24
CA LEU A 66 0.01 -2.35 -8.20
C LEU A 66 -1.32 -3.09 -7.99
N THR A 67 -2.12 -3.22 -9.05
CA THR A 67 -3.36 -3.98 -9.02
C THR A 67 -3.21 -5.22 -9.88
N ALA A 68 -3.24 -6.41 -9.27
CA ALA A 68 -3.24 -7.69 -9.97
C ALA A 68 -4.67 -8.26 -10.02
N GLU A 69 -5.13 -8.58 -11.22
CA GLU A 69 -6.42 -9.21 -11.43
C GLU A 69 -6.30 -10.72 -11.45
N PHE A 70 -7.07 -11.41 -10.63
CA PHE A 70 -7.23 -12.87 -10.67
C PHE A 70 -8.64 -13.24 -11.15
N PRO A 71 -8.89 -14.50 -11.53
CA PRO A 71 -10.22 -14.93 -11.96
C PRO A 71 -11.34 -14.62 -10.96
N LYS A 72 -11.05 -14.63 -9.66
CA LYS A 72 -12.05 -14.50 -8.59
C LYS A 72 -11.98 -13.19 -7.79
N HIS A 73 -10.89 -12.43 -7.88
CA HIS A 73 -10.68 -11.23 -7.06
C HIS A 73 -9.59 -10.33 -7.66
N TYR A 74 -9.53 -9.09 -7.20
CA TYR A 74 -8.36 -8.23 -7.33
C TYR A 74 -7.49 -8.33 -6.09
N LEU A 75 -6.17 -8.30 -6.29
CA LEU A 75 -5.17 -8.14 -5.26
C LEU A 75 -4.44 -6.81 -5.49
N VAL A 76 -4.55 -5.87 -4.56
CA VAL A 76 -3.95 -4.54 -4.67
C VAL A 76 -2.81 -4.41 -3.65
N ASN A 77 -1.60 -4.13 -4.15
CA ASN A 77 -0.47 -3.70 -3.33
C ASN A 77 -0.47 -2.17 -3.28
N VAL A 78 -0.44 -1.59 -2.08
CA VAL A 78 -0.43 -0.14 -1.89
C VAL A 78 0.70 0.31 -0.95
N TYR A 79 1.38 1.39 -1.33
CA TYR A 79 2.23 2.18 -0.44
C TYR A 79 1.64 3.57 -0.29
N THR A 80 0.99 3.81 0.84
CA THR A 80 0.27 5.06 1.08
C THR A 80 1.25 6.18 1.48
N PRO A 81 1.10 7.42 0.96
CA PRO A 81 1.97 8.54 1.34
C PRO A 81 1.96 8.81 2.85
N ASN A 82 3.14 9.06 3.42
CA ASN A 82 3.26 9.55 4.80
C ASN A 82 3.03 11.08 4.84
N SER A 83 2.33 11.57 5.86
CA SER A 83 2.03 13.01 6.05
C SER A 83 3.24 13.86 6.45
N GLN A 84 4.40 13.23 6.66
CA GLN A 84 5.67 13.82 7.09
C GLN A 84 5.63 14.47 8.48
N ARG A 85 6.82 14.81 9.01
CA ARG A 85 6.94 15.55 10.27
C ARG A 85 6.26 16.91 10.15
N GLY A 86 5.52 17.30 11.18
CA GLY A 86 4.76 18.55 11.16
C GLY A 86 3.56 18.56 10.22
N LEU A 87 3.13 17.40 9.71
CA LEU A 87 1.92 17.25 8.87
C LEU A 87 1.96 18.02 7.55
N THR A 88 3.16 18.30 7.02
CA THR A 88 3.36 19.10 5.80
C THR A 88 2.74 18.49 4.55
N ARG A 89 2.42 17.18 4.55
CA ARG A 89 1.74 16.49 3.45
C ARG A 89 0.33 16.00 3.80
N LEU A 90 -0.27 16.47 4.89
CA LEU A 90 -1.59 15.98 5.32
C LEU A 90 -2.68 16.23 4.27
N ASP A 91 -2.73 17.40 3.64
CA ASP A 91 -3.74 17.70 2.60
C ASP A 91 -3.61 16.76 1.39
N TYR A 92 -2.37 16.49 0.98
CA TYR A 92 -2.10 15.51 -0.08
C TYR A 92 -2.54 14.11 0.35
N ARG A 93 -2.29 13.71 1.61
CA ARG A 93 -2.70 12.43 2.15
C ARG A 93 -4.22 12.28 2.19
N ILE A 94 -4.97 13.31 2.56
CA ILE A 94 -6.43 13.29 2.56
C ILE A 94 -6.97 13.11 1.14
N LYS A 95 -6.44 13.89 0.17
CA LYS A 95 -6.78 13.73 -1.25
C LYS A 95 -6.48 12.30 -1.73
N TRP A 96 -5.31 11.77 -1.39
CA TRP A 96 -4.91 10.40 -1.73
C TRP A 96 -5.89 9.35 -1.18
N ASN A 97 -6.28 9.44 0.09
CA ASN A 97 -7.22 8.50 0.71
C ASN A 97 -8.54 8.42 -0.06
N LYS A 98 -9.08 9.58 -0.49
CA LYS A 98 -10.30 9.66 -1.29
C LYS A 98 -10.13 8.97 -2.64
N LEU A 99 -9.08 9.33 -3.38
CA LEU A 99 -8.82 8.79 -4.72
C LEU A 99 -8.54 7.27 -4.70
N PHE A 100 -7.80 6.80 -3.69
CA PHE A 100 -7.54 5.38 -3.52
C PHE A 100 -8.83 4.60 -3.21
N LEU A 101 -9.70 5.13 -2.35
CA LEU A 101 -11.00 4.52 -2.08
C LEU A 101 -11.89 4.47 -3.34
N GLU A 102 -11.90 5.54 -4.14
CA GLU A 102 -12.62 5.58 -5.42
C GLU A 102 -12.09 4.51 -6.41
N HIS A 103 -10.76 4.33 -6.49
CA HIS A 103 -10.14 3.25 -7.26
C HIS A 103 -10.60 1.86 -6.79
N LEU A 104 -10.54 1.58 -5.49
CA LEU A 104 -11.01 0.31 -4.93
C LEU A 104 -12.49 0.07 -5.21
N LYS A 105 -13.34 1.10 -5.06
CA LYS A 105 -14.78 1.01 -5.36
C LYS A 105 -15.08 0.80 -6.83
N LYS A 106 -14.23 1.28 -7.74
CA LYS A 106 -14.34 0.97 -9.17
C LYS A 106 -14.05 -0.51 -9.44
N LEU A 107 -13.00 -1.06 -8.84
CA LEU A 107 -12.66 -2.48 -8.96
C LEU A 107 -13.72 -3.40 -8.34
N GLU A 108 -14.26 -3.02 -7.18
CA GLU A 108 -15.29 -3.78 -6.43
C GLU A 108 -16.57 -4.01 -7.25
N LYS A 109 -16.88 -3.13 -8.21
CA LYS A 109 -18.01 -3.32 -9.15
C LYS A 109 -17.85 -4.54 -10.06
N GLN A 110 -16.62 -5.01 -10.26
CA GLN A 110 -16.31 -6.13 -11.16
C GLN A 110 -16.03 -7.41 -10.38
N LYS A 111 -15.17 -7.35 -9.35
CA LYS A 111 -14.78 -8.51 -8.52
C LYS A 111 -14.47 -8.07 -7.09
N PRO A 112 -14.55 -8.98 -6.11
CA PRO A 112 -14.05 -8.72 -4.76
C PRO A 112 -12.62 -8.18 -4.77
N VAL A 113 -12.33 -7.23 -3.89
CA VAL A 113 -11.02 -6.58 -3.80
C VAL A 113 -10.37 -6.92 -2.46
N ILE A 114 -9.14 -7.39 -2.52
CA ILE A 114 -8.25 -7.57 -1.37
C ILE A 114 -7.10 -6.60 -1.59
N PHE A 115 -6.75 -5.81 -0.59
CA PHE A 115 -5.55 -4.98 -0.65
C PHE A 115 -4.70 -5.16 0.59
N CYS A 116 -3.39 -5.09 0.40
CA CYS A 116 -2.39 -5.11 1.46
C CYS A 116 -1.37 -4.01 1.20
N GLY A 117 -0.78 -3.48 2.26
CA GLY A 117 0.22 -2.45 2.09
C GLY A 117 0.60 -1.75 3.39
N ASP A 118 1.59 -0.87 3.27
CA ASP A 118 1.85 0.13 4.30
C ASP A 118 0.90 1.30 4.07
N LEU A 119 -0.06 1.44 4.98
CA LEU A 119 -1.07 2.48 4.95
C LEU A 119 -0.61 3.75 5.67
N ASN A 120 0.55 3.76 6.32
CA ASN A 120 1.06 4.92 7.06
C ASN A 120 -0.02 5.52 7.99
N VAL A 121 -0.82 4.66 8.63
CA VAL A 121 -1.85 5.07 9.60
C VAL A 121 -2.10 3.95 10.60
N ALA A 122 -2.25 4.31 11.87
CA ALA A 122 -2.65 3.43 12.95
C ALA A 122 -4.01 3.87 13.49
N HIS A 123 -4.91 2.90 13.58
CA HIS A 123 -6.34 3.12 13.78
C HIS A 123 -6.70 3.58 15.22
N LYS A 124 -5.87 3.30 16.25
CA LYS A 124 -6.30 3.42 17.66
C LYS A 124 -5.39 4.17 18.67
N GLU A 125 -4.27 4.81 18.33
CA GLU A 125 -3.40 5.48 19.33
C GLU A 125 -2.98 6.94 19.01
N ASN A 126 -2.64 7.78 20.00
CA ASN A 126 -1.96 9.10 19.90
C ASN A 126 -2.30 10.09 18.75
N ARG A 127 -3.24 11.01 18.98
CA ARG A 127 -3.83 11.94 17.99
C ARG A 127 -2.95 13.07 17.41
N THR A 128 -1.70 13.22 17.85
CA THR A 128 -0.90 14.43 17.54
C THR A 128 0.22 14.22 16.50
N ASN A 129 0.46 12.99 16.06
CA ASN A 129 1.54 12.65 15.12
C ASN A 129 1.00 12.17 13.76
N ALA A 130 1.80 12.33 12.70
CA ALA A 130 1.52 11.75 11.39
C ALA A 130 1.28 10.24 11.51
N GLY A 131 0.27 9.74 10.81
CA GLY A 131 -0.19 8.36 10.92
C GLY A 131 -1.24 8.12 12.01
N PHE A 132 -1.70 9.16 12.72
CA PHE A 132 -2.68 9.00 13.80
C PHE A 132 -3.75 10.10 13.84
N THR A 133 -3.76 11.02 12.88
CA THR A 133 -4.75 12.10 12.83
C THR A 133 -6.15 11.55 12.54
N ASP A 134 -7.19 12.25 13.01
CA ASP A 134 -8.58 11.83 12.77
C ASP A 134 -8.91 11.81 11.26
N GLN A 135 -8.32 12.72 10.48
CA GLN A 135 -8.45 12.78 9.03
C GLN A 135 -7.80 11.59 8.31
N GLU A 136 -6.64 11.12 8.77
CA GLU A 136 -6.00 9.92 8.21
C GLU A 136 -6.84 8.66 8.50
N ARG A 137 -7.51 8.62 9.66
CA ARG A 137 -8.34 7.48 10.10
C ARG A 137 -9.69 7.39 9.42
N GLU A 138 -10.31 8.52 9.07
CA GLU A 138 -11.64 8.48 8.44
C GLU A 138 -11.63 7.66 7.14
N GLY A 139 -10.53 7.73 6.38
CA GLY A 139 -10.33 6.86 5.21
C GLY A 139 -10.26 5.37 5.56
N PHE A 140 -9.69 5.03 6.72
CA PHE A 140 -9.53 3.66 7.21
C PHE A 140 -10.83 3.09 7.82
N SER A 141 -11.69 3.92 8.39
CA SER A 141 -12.98 3.43 8.95
C SER A 141 -13.94 2.88 7.89
N ARG A 142 -13.68 3.15 6.60
CA ARG A 142 -14.51 2.73 5.46
C ARG A 142 -14.10 1.38 4.86
N ILE A 143 -13.06 0.74 5.41
CA ILE A 143 -12.51 -0.54 4.95
C ILE A 143 -12.61 -1.59 6.06
N ILE A 144 -12.65 -2.87 5.67
CA ILE A 144 -12.62 -3.98 6.63
C ILE A 144 -11.15 -4.31 6.95
N ASP A 145 -10.75 -4.07 8.19
CA ASP A 145 -9.47 -4.53 8.73
C ASP A 145 -9.56 -6.02 9.09
N THR A 146 -8.99 -6.88 8.25
CA THR A 146 -9.03 -8.33 8.43
C THR A 146 -8.25 -8.78 9.66
N PHE A 147 -7.16 -8.11 10.02
CA PHE A 147 -6.40 -8.44 11.23
C PHE A 147 -7.28 -8.22 12.46
N ARG A 148 -7.98 -7.08 12.54
CA ARG A 148 -8.87 -6.78 13.67
C ARG A 148 -10.17 -7.57 13.67
N HIS A 149 -10.60 -8.10 12.53
CA HIS A 149 -11.71 -9.06 12.49
C HIS A 149 -11.39 -10.35 13.26
N PHE A 150 -10.13 -10.83 13.21
CA PHE A 150 -9.70 -12.07 13.86
C PHE A 150 -8.93 -11.85 15.17
N ASN A 151 -8.37 -10.65 15.40
CA ASN A 151 -7.51 -10.37 16.55
C ASN A 151 -7.85 -9.04 17.23
N ASN A 152 -8.42 -9.15 18.43
CA ASN A 152 -8.76 -8.01 19.29
C ASN A 152 -7.68 -7.68 20.34
N GLN A 153 -6.55 -8.39 20.37
CA GLN A 153 -5.51 -8.18 21.38
C GLN A 153 -4.77 -6.84 21.16
N PRO A 154 -4.45 -6.10 22.23
CA PRO A 154 -3.64 -4.88 22.15
C PRO A 154 -2.18 -5.19 21.81
N ASN A 155 -1.35 -4.16 21.65
CA ASN A 155 0.12 -4.24 21.51
C ASN A 155 0.64 -5.06 20.31
N ASN A 156 -0.07 -4.97 19.19
CA ASN A 156 0.37 -5.56 17.91
C ASN A 156 0.82 -4.44 16.98
N TYR A 157 2.12 -4.34 16.73
CA TYR A 157 2.74 -3.27 15.95
C TYR A 157 3.45 -3.83 14.71
N THR A 158 3.53 -3.01 13.66
CA THR A 158 4.16 -3.35 12.38
C THR A 158 5.29 -2.40 11.99
N TRP A 159 5.54 -1.36 12.79
CA TRP A 159 6.56 -0.35 12.52
C TRP A 159 7.14 0.22 13.82
N TRP A 160 8.45 0.47 13.82
CA TRP A 160 9.18 1.11 14.92
C TRP A 160 10.13 2.17 14.36
N SER A 161 10.22 3.32 15.04
CA SER A 161 11.21 4.35 14.72
C SER A 161 12.62 3.88 15.10
N LEU A 162 13.58 4.02 14.19
CA LEU A 162 15.01 3.80 14.48
C LEU A 162 15.66 5.01 15.19
N ILE A 163 14.97 6.15 15.22
CA ILE A 163 15.41 7.31 15.98
C ILE A 163 14.94 7.10 17.42
N ILE A 164 15.90 6.87 18.31
CA ILE A 164 15.69 6.96 19.75
C ILE A 164 15.60 8.46 20.07
N ALA A 165 14.49 8.90 20.64
CA ALA A 165 14.44 10.21 21.28
C ALA A 165 15.35 10.12 22.51
N LEU A 166 16.54 10.70 22.41
CA LEU A 166 17.38 11.00 23.57
C LEU A 166 16.83 12.22 24.31
#